data_AF-A0A7W5CIR3-F1
#
_entry.id   AF-A0A7W5CIR3-F1
#
_cell.length_a   1.000
_cell.length_b   1.000
_cell.length_c   1.000
_cell.angle_alpha   90.00
_cell.angle_beta   90.00
_cell.angle_gamma   90.00
#
_symmetry.space_group_name_H-M   'P 1'
#
loop_
_entity.id
_entity.type
_entity.pdbx_description
1 polymer ?
#
loop_
_entity_poly.entity_id
_entity_poly.type
_entity_poly.pdbx_seq_one_letter_code
_entity_poly.pdbx_strand_id
1 'polypeptide(L)'
;MVRAYRQLGHPDQAGRFAIALDEGAQHQELRAYSEMLRRLGADEKAARRLSVMPIELDLPKDVRRAIEEGPLTDQWRPWGAFVVAAWASVVVVGFTTLVITYGYTMAGAGDVSSIARWWTQATWWVLIAALSMTALWCATSARWRAALVWTGVTVVAGGCFGLASVALSR
;
A
#
# COMPACT_ATOMS: atom_id res chain seq x y z
N MET A 1 14.27 -17.05 -4.42
CA MET A 1 13.76 -16.20 -5.55
C MET A 1 12.52 -16.79 -6.21
N VAL A 2 12.43 -18.12 -6.38
CA VAL A 2 11.30 -18.80 -7.06
C VAL A 2 9.94 -18.46 -6.44
N ARG A 3 9.83 -18.45 -5.11
CA ARG A 3 8.58 -18.08 -4.41
C ARG A 3 8.09 -16.66 -4.71
N ALA A 4 8.99 -15.71 -4.92
CA ALA A 4 8.61 -14.32 -5.23
C ALA A 4 7.99 -14.23 -6.64
N TYR A 5 8.58 -14.88 -7.64
CA TYR A 5 8.01 -14.93 -8.99
C TYR A 5 6.69 -15.72 -9.04
N ARG A 6 6.54 -16.78 -8.24
CA ARG A 6 5.26 -17.49 -8.04
C ARG A 6 4.17 -16.54 -7.52
N GLN A 7 4.48 -15.75 -6.50
CA GLN A 7 3.52 -14.82 -5.89
C GLN A 7 3.15 -13.65 -6.81
N LEU A 8 4.08 -13.21 -7.67
CA LEU A 8 3.86 -12.15 -8.65
C LEU A 8 3.15 -12.61 -9.93
N GLY A 9 2.83 -13.91 -10.05
CA GLY A 9 2.11 -14.43 -11.22
C GLY A 9 2.97 -14.47 -12.50
N HIS A 10 4.30 -14.58 -12.35
CA HIS A 10 5.25 -14.74 -13.47
C HIS A 10 5.78 -16.19 -13.52
N PRO A 11 4.96 -17.16 -13.96
CA PRO A 11 5.30 -18.58 -13.93
C PRO A 11 6.45 -18.95 -14.88
N ASP A 12 6.67 -18.17 -15.93
CA ASP A 12 7.78 -18.30 -16.89
C ASP A 12 9.13 -17.97 -16.24
N GLN A 13 9.19 -16.89 -15.45
CA GLN A 13 10.40 -16.51 -14.72
C GLN A 13 10.60 -17.41 -13.50
N ALA A 14 9.53 -17.77 -12.80
CA ALA A 14 9.57 -18.75 -11.72
C ALA A 14 10.14 -20.10 -12.21
N GLY A 15 9.70 -20.57 -13.37
CA GLY A 15 10.19 -21.81 -14.00
C GLY A 15 11.67 -21.73 -14.35
N ARG A 16 12.12 -20.63 -14.95
CA ARG A 16 13.55 -20.40 -15.26
C ARG A 16 14.43 -20.51 -14.01
N PHE A 17 14.05 -19.83 -12.93
CA PHE A 17 14.83 -19.83 -11.69
C PHE A 17 14.70 -21.14 -10.92
N ALA A 18 13.55 -21.82 -10.98
CA ALA A 18 13.35 -23.10 -10.31
C ALA A 18 14.18 -24.22 -10.94
N ILE A 19 14.32 -24.23 -12.28
CA ILE A 19 15.24 -25.13 -12.99
C ILE A 19 16.69 -24.78 -12.65
N ALA A 20 17.04 -23.48 -12.66
CA ALA A 20 18.41 -23.03 -12.47
C ALA A 20 18.95 -23.25 -11.04
N LEU A 21 18.07 -23.21 -10.03
CA LEU A 21 18.43 -23.34 -8.62
C LEU A 21 18.12 -24.74 -8.03
N ASP A 22 17.64 -25.68 -8.86
CA ASP A 22 17.17 -27.01 -8.45
C ASP A 22 16.14 -26.99 -7.29
N GLU A 23 15.36 -25.90 -7.20
CA GLU A 23 14.38 -25.65 -6.12
C GLU A 23 13.03 -26.37 -6.35
N GLY A 24 12.98 -27.38 -7.21
CA GLY A 24 11.76 -28.13 -7.52
C GLY A 24 10.75 -27.31 -8.35
N ALA A 25 10.98 -27.23 -9.66
CA ALA A 25 10.10 -26.56 -10.61
C ALA A 25 8.74 -27.27 -10.74
N GLN A 26 7.64 -26.51 -10.67
CA GLN A 26 6.31 -27.06 -10.88
C GLN A 26 6.02 -27.23 -12.38
N HIS A 27 5.24 -28.26 -12.74
CA HIS A 27 4.95 -28.59 -14.15
C HIS A 27 4.36 -27.42 -14.96
N GLN A 28 3.58 -26.54 -14.31
CA GLN A 28 3.01 -25.35 -14.96
C GLN A 28 4.07 -24.29 -15.29
N GLU A 29 5.07 -24.14 -14.43
CA GLU A 29 6.18 -23.19 -14.59
C GLU A 29 7.13 -23.63 -15.71
N LEU A 30 7.38 -24.95 -15.78
CA LEU A 30 8.15 -25.56 -16.86
C LEU A 30 7.48 -25.36 -18.22
N ARG A 31 6.15 -25.54 -18.30
CA ARG A 31 5.38 -25.27 -19.53
C ARG A 31 5.45 -23.81 -19.93
N ALA A 32 5.18 -22.89 -19.01
CA ALA A 32 5.22 -21.45 -19.28
C ALA A 32 6.60 -20.99 -19.78
N TYR A 33 7.67 -21.47 -19.15
CA TYR A 33 9.04 -21.19 -19.56
C TYR A 33 9.37 -21.79 -20.94
N SER A 34 8.96 -23.04 -21.21
CA SER A 34 9.16 -23.69 -22.52
C SER A 34 8.40 -22.98 -23.64
N GLU A 35 7.20 -22.49 -23.38
CA GLU A 35 6.38 -21.77 -24.35
C GLU A 35 6.98 -20.38 -24.65
N MET A 36 7.48 -19.69 -23.63
CA MET A 36 8.21 -18.43 -23.79
C MET A 36 9.44 -18.62 -24.69
N LEU A 37 10.26 -19.65 -24.43
CA LEU A 37 11.44 -19.97 -25.25
C LEU A 37 11.06 -20.28 -26.70
N ARG A 38 9.96 -21.01 -26.92
CA ARG A 38 9.46 -21.34 -28.25
C ARG A 38 8.97 -20.10 -29.00
N ARG A 39 8.31 -19.16 -28.33
CA ARG A 39 7.88 -17.86 -28.91
C ARG A 39 9.06 -16.98 -29.30
N LEU A 40 10.18 -17.10 -28.59
CA LEU A 40 11.43 -16.40 -28.91
C LEU A 40 12.22 -17.06 -30.05
N GLY A 41 11.68 -18.13 -30.67
CA GLY A 41 12.34 -18.84 -31.76
C GLY A 41 13.60 -19.60 -31.32
N ALA A 42 13.75 -19.87 -30.01
CA ALA A 42 14.91 -20.59 -29.51
C ALA A 42 14.83 -22.06 -29.91
N ASP A 43 15.81 -22.51 -30.69
CA ASP A 43 15.99 -23.92 -31.01
C ASP A 43 16.29 -24.73 -29.73
N GLU A 44 16.00 -26.03 -29.70
CA GLU A 44 16.09 -26.86 -28.49
C GLU A 44 17.51 -26.85 -27.85
N LYS A 45 18.53 -26.69 -28.71
CA LYS A 45 19.93 -26.50 -28.31
C LYS A 45 20.20 -25.12 -27.68
N ALA A 46 19.52 -24.07 -28.14
CA ALA A 46 19.60 -22.72 -27.57
C ALA A 46 18.83 -22.63 -26.25
N ALA A 47 17.65 -23.27 -26.16
CA ALA A 47 16.90 -23.42 -24.92
C ALA A 47 17.74 -24.06 -23.81
N ARG A 48 18.47 -25.14 -24.14
CA ARG A 48 19.36 -25.85 -23.21
C ARG A 48 20.58 -25.03 -22.78
N ARG A 49 21.09 -24.14 -23.64
CA ARG A 49 22.17 -23.19 -23.28
C ARG A 49 21.65 -22.05 -22.41
N LEU A 50 20.45 -21.54 -22.68
CA LEU A 50 19.83 -20.45 -21.94
C LEU A 50 19.31 -20.88 -20.55
N SER A 51 19.07 -22.17 -20.34
CA SER A 51 18.73 -22.75 -19.04
C SER A 51 19.93 -22.95 -18.12
N VAL A 52 21.16 -22.90 -18.64
CA VAL A 52 22.38 -22.95 -17.81
C VAL A 52 22.73 -21.51 -17.43
N MET A 53 22.36 -21.11 -16.21
CA MET A 53 22.76 -19.81 -15.67
C MET A 53 24.23 -19.92 -15.24
N PRO A 54 25.14 -19.06 -15.72
CA PRO A 54 26.46 -18.96 -15.13
C PRO A 54 26.29 -18.57 -13.66
N ILE A 55 26.90 -19.35 -12.77
CA ILE A 55 26.73 -19.31 -11.31
C ILE A 55 27.15 -17.95 -10.70
N GLU A 56 27.79 -17.07 -11.48
CA GLU A 56 28.21 -15.74 -11.04
C GLU A 56 27.62 -14.67 -11.96
N LEU A 57 26.35 -14.33 -11.70
CA LEU A 57 25.77 -13.09 -12.22
C LEU A 57 25.92 -12.02 -11.15
N ASP A 58 26.84 -11.09 -11.39
CA ASP A 58 26.96 -9.86 -10.61
C ASP A 58 25.72 -9.01 -10.93
N LEU A 59 24.64 -9.29 -10.19
CA LEU A 59 23.35 -8.63 -10.33
C LEU A 59 23.56 -7.13 -10.13
N PRO A 60 23.03 -6.28 -11.05
CA PRO A 60 23.03 -4.83 -10.84
C PRO A 60 22.51 -4.52 -9.43
N LYS A 61 23.15 -3.58 -8.74
CA LYS A 61 22.87 -3.27 -7.33
C LYS A 61 21.38 -3.09 -7.05
N ASP A 62 20.63 -2.55 -8.00
CA ASP A 62 19.19 -2.33 -7.90
C ASP A 62 18.37 -3.63 -7.87
N VAL A 63 18.80 -4.65 -8.62
CA VAL A 63 18.14 -5.98 -8.65
C VAL A 63 18.53 -6.79 -7.41
N ARG A 64 19.79 -6.70 -6.98
CA ARG A 64 20.23 -7.29 -5.71
C ARG A 64 19.44 -6.71 -4.54
N ARG A 65 19.26 -5.39 -4.53
CA ARG A 65 18.46 -4.67 -3.54
C ARG A 65 16.99 -5.08 -3.57
N ALA A 66 16.37 -5.21 -4.74
CA ALA A 66 14.98 -5.67 -4.86
C ALA A 66 14.77 -7.12 -4.37
N ILE A 67 15.80 -7.96 -4.46
CA ILE A 67 15.77 -9.36 -3.98
C ILE A 67 16.06 -9.46 -2.48
N GLU A 68 17.04 -8.69 -1.98
CA GLU A 68 17.36 -8.59 -0.55
C GLU A 68 16.24 -7.92 0.25
N GLU A 69 15.53 -6.96 -0.34
CA GLU A 69 14.36 -6.31 0.27
C GLU A 69 13.13 -7.23 0.35
N GLY A 70 13.10 -8.33 -0.41
CA GLY A 70 12.06 -9.38 -0.34
C GLY A 70 10.62 -8.89 -0.57
N PRO A 71 9.62 -9.79 -0.70
CA PRO A 71 8.24 -9.38 -0.46
C PRO A 71 8.17 -8.87 0.97
N LEU A 72 7.82 -7.59 1.15
CA LEU A 72 7.67 -6.89 2.43
C LEU A 72 7.25 -7.89 3.51
N THR A 73 8.21 -8.18 4.39
CA THR A 73 8.10 -9.16 5.47
C THR A 73 6.80 -8.96 6.25
N ASP A 74 6.22 -10.05 6.76
CA ASP A 74 4.96 -10.13 7.52
C ASP A 74 4.76 -9.03 8.60
N GLN A 75 5.84 -8.36 9.01
CA GLN A 75 5.86 -7.19 9.90
C GLN A 75 5.10 -5.96 9.36
N TRP A 76 4.79 -5.91 8.06
CA TRP A 76 4.08 -4.80 7.42
C TRP A 76 2.56 -4.93 7.35
N ARG A 77 2.03 -6.15 7.47
CA ARG A 77 0.58 -6.42 7.60
C ARG A 77 -0.09 -5.65 8.76
N PRO A 78 0.49 -5.56 9.98
CA PRO A 78 -0.15 -4.82 11.06
C PRO A 78 -0.27 -3.32 10.75
N TRP A 79 0.76 -2.70 10.15
CA TRP A 79 0.71 -1.28 9.76
C TRP A 79 -0.38 -0.98 8.73
N GLY A 80 -0.52 -1.85 7.72
CA GLY A 80 -1.63 -1.75 6.77
C GLY A 80 -2.99 -1.83 7.45
N ALA A 81 -3.17 -2.74 8.41
CA ALA A 81 -4.40 -2.87 9.17
C ALA A 81 -4.70 -1.63 10.03
N PHE A 82 -3.68 -1.03 10.68
CA PHE A 82 -3.85 0.19 11.47
C PHE A 82 -4.27 1.39 10.59
N VAL A 83 -3.64 1.57 9.43
CA VAL A 83 -4.01 2.64 8.50
C VAL A 83 -5.43 2.44 7.98
N VAL A 84 -5.79 1.22 7.58
CA VAL A 84 -7.17 0.89 7.14
C VAL A 84 -8.18 1.14 8.26
N ALA A 85 -7.89 0.73 9.50
CA ALA A 85 -8.75 0.99 10.65
C ALA A 85 -8.91 2.49 10.94
N ALA A 86 -7.84 3.27 10.80
CA ALA A 86 -7.89 4.73 10.94
C ALA A 86 -8.75 5.39 9.86
N TRP A 87 -8.67 4.95 8.61
CA TRP A 87 -9.55 5.47 7.56
C TRP A 87 -11.00 5.00 7.73
N ALA A 88 -11.22 3.77 8.20
CA ALA A 88 -12.55 3.28 8.53
C ALA A 88 -13.19 4.11 9.65
N SER A 89 -12.43 4.50 10.67
CA SER A 89 -12.95 5.37 11.74
C SER A 89 -13.31 6.77 11.25
N VAL A 90 -12.56 7.35 10.30
CA VAL A 90 -12.94 8.60 9.63
C VAL A 90 -14.30 8.48 8.95
N VAL A 91 -14.53 7.38 8.22
CA VAL A 91 -15.81 7.14 7.53
C VAL A 91 -16.94 6.99 8.55
N VAL A 92 -16.77 6.16 9.57
CA VAL A 92 -17.77 5.93 10.62
C VAL A 92 -18.12 7.21 11.37
N VAL A 93 -17.11 7.98 11.81
CA VAL A 93 -17.31 9.23 12.53
C VAL A 93 -17.93 10.30 11.61
N GLY A 94 -17.56 10.33 10.34
CA GLY A 94 -18.18 11.21 9.35
C GLY A 94 -19.67 10.92 9.15
N PHE A 95 -20.04 9.65 8.95
CA PHE A 95 -21.45 9.25 8.87
C PHE A 95 -22.20 9.53 10.16
N THR A 96 -21.59 9.25 11.32
CA THR A 96 -22.21 9.52 12.63
C THR A 96 -22.47 11.02 12.81
N THR A 97 -21.50 11.87 12.46
CA THR A 97 -21.64 13.32 12.48
C THR A 97 -22.78 13.79 11.59
N LEU A 98 -22.87 13.27 10.36
CA LEU A 98 -23.98 13.59 9.45
C LEU A 98 -25.34 13.18 10.01
N VAL A 99 -25.45 11.95 10.52
CA VAL A 99 -26.70 11.42 11.09
C VAL A 99 -27.14 12.25 12.29
N ILE A 100 -26.23 12.58 13.21
CA ILE A 100 -26.56 13.35 14.41
C ILE A 100 -26.92 14.78 14.04
N THR A 101 -26.09 15.47 13.25
CA THR A 101 -26.36 16.87 12.88
C THR A 101 -27.66 17.01 12.11
N TYR A 102 -27.91 16.12 11.14
CA TYR A 102 -29.18 16.11 10.40
C TYR A 102 -30.37 15.77 11.30
N GLY A 103 -30.25 14.73 12.14
CA GLY A 103 -31.32 14.31 13.05
C GLY A 103 -31.74 15.42 14.02
N TYR A 104 -30.78 16.09 14.65
CA TYR A 104 -31.06 17.21 15.54
C TYR A 104 -31.63 18.43 14.80
N THR A 105 -31.17 18.67 13.56
CA THR A 105 -31.72 19.75 12.72
C THR A 105 -33.20 19.49 12.39
N MET A 106 -33.55 18.26 12.00
CA MET A 106 -34.93 17.88 11.67
C MET A 106 -35.85 17.86 12.90
N ALA A 107 -35.30 17.58 14.09
CA ALA A 107 -36.04 17.63 15.34
C ALA A 107 -36.30 19.06 15.85
N GLY A 108 -35.75 20.09 15.20
CA GLY A 108 -35.94 21.49 15.61
C GLY A 108 -35.33 21.84 16.96
N ALA A 109 -34.28 21.12 17.38
CA ALA A 109 -33.63 21.38 18.66
C ALA A 109 -32.92 22.76 18.67
N GLY A 110 -33.01 23.50 19.77
CA GLY A 110 -32.37 24.82 19.90
C GLY A 110 -30.83 24.79 19.87
N ASP A 111 -30.22 23.66 20.26
CA ASP A 111 -28.77 23.52 20.44
C ASP A 111 -28.03 22.87 19.26
N VAL A 112 -28.66 22.81 18.07
CA VAL A 112 -28.09 22.16 16.86
C VAL A 112 -26.70 22.70 16.51
N SER A 113 -26.48 24.01 16.66
CA SER A 113 -25.19 24.65 16.33
C SER A 113 -24.05 24.13 17.20
N SER A 114 -24.25 24.02 18.52
CA SER A 114 -23.23 23.56 19.46
C SER A 114 -22.90 22.08 19.25
N ILE A 115 -23.94 21.26 19.04
CA ILE A 115 -23.81 19.83 18.76
C ILE A 115 -23.05 19.63 17.43
N ALA A 116 -23.44 20.35 16.39
CA ALA A 116 -22.77 20.27 15.09
C ALA A 116 -21.30 20.69 15.16
N ARG A 117 -20.99 21.73 15.94
CA ARG A 117 -19.61 22.19 16.15
C ARG A 117 -18.76 21.13 16.82
N TRP A 118 -19.29 20.51 17.90
CA TRP A 118 -18.59 19.47 18.64
C TRP A 118 -18.30 18.23 17.78
N TRP A 119 -19.31 17.73 17.05
CA TRP A 119 -19.15 16.58 16.16
C TRP A 119 -18.24 16.86 14.96
N THR A 120 -18.31 18.08 14.41
CA THR A 120 -17.41 18.51 13.34
C THR A 120 -15.96 18.56 13.84
N GLN A 121 -15.71 19.09 15.04
CA GLN A 121 -14.39 19.09 15.66
C GLN A 121 -13.86 17.67 15.90
N ALA A 122 -14.71 16.78 16.43
CA ALA A 122 -14.35 15.37 16.64
C ALA A 122 -13.95 14.69 15.31
N THR A 123 -14.70 14.93 14.24
CA THR A 123 -14.41 14.39 12.90
C THR A 123 -13.08 14.90 12.36
N TRP A 124 -12.79 16.20 12.54
CA TRP A 124 -11.52 16.78 12.12
C TRP A 124 -10.32 16.18 12.84
N TRP A 125 -10.40 15.95 14.16
CA TRP A 125 -9.33 15.31 14.91
C TRP A 125 -9.07 13.87 14.44
N VAL A 126 -10.13 13.10 14.16
CA VAL A 126 -10.01 11.73 13.64
C VAL A 126 -9.38 11.74 12.24
N LEU A 127 -9.74 12.70 11.38
CA LEU A 127 -9.14 12.86 10.06
C LEU A 127 -7.64 13.21 10.15
N ILE A 128 -7.27 14.18 10.99
CA ILE A 128 -5.86 14.58 11.19
C ILE A 128 -5.04 13.39 11.72
N ALA A 129 -5.59 12.60 12.63
CA ALA A 129 -4.94 11.40 13.14
C ALA A 129 -4.71 10.36 12.04
N ALA A 130 -5.71 10.08 11.20
CA ALA A 130 -5.60 9.16 10.07
C ALA A 130 -4.56 9.62 9.03
N LEU A 131 -4.55 10.93 8.71
CA LEU A 131 -3.56 11.53 7.81
C LEU A 131 -2.13 11.42 8.38
N SER A 132 -1.98 11.71 9.68
CA SER A 132 -0.69 11.61 10.37
C SER A 132 -0.17 10.17 10.44
N MET A 133 -1.04 9.19 10.71
CA MET A 133 -0.70 7.77 10.67
C MET A 133 -0.30 7.33 9.25
N THR A 134 -0.98 7.84 8.22
CA THR A 134 -0.66 7.53 6.81
C THR A 134 0.69 8.14 6.41
N ALA A 135 0.99 9.37 6.83
CA ALA A 135 2.28 10.02 6.62
C ALA A 135 3.41 9.28 7.34
N LEU A 136 3.19 8.90 8.60
CA LEU A 136 4.15 8.13 9.40
C LEU A 136 4.42 6.77 8.77
N TRP A 137 3.37 6.06 8.32
CA TRP A 137 3.53 4.81 7.60
C TRP A 137 4.34 5.00 6.32
N CYS A 138 4.06 6.04 5.51
CA CYS A 138 4.85 6.31 4.31
C CYS A 138 6.33 6.62 4.62
N ALA A 139 6.61 7.31 5.74
CA ALA A 139 7.96 7.63 6.18
C ALA A 139 8.73 6.38 6.65
N THR A 140 8.11 5.54 7.48
CA THR A 140 8.69 4.26 7.91
C THR A 140 8.84 3.28 6.75
N SER A 141 8.08 3.49 5.67
CA SER A 141 8.15 2.71 4.44
C SER A 141 9.27 3.08 3.48
N ALA A 142 10.15 4.00 3.85
CA ALA A 142 11.15 4.61 2.94
C ALA A 142 10.54 5.25 1.68
N ARG A 143 9.23 5.52 1.66
CA ARG A 143 8.49 6.18 0.57
C ARG A 143 8.42 7.68 0.83
N TRP A 144 9.58 8.34 0.87
CA TRP A 144 9.72 9.74 1.27
C TRP A 144 8.88 10.73 0.46
N ARG A 145 8.71 10.50 -0.84
CA ARG A 145 7.84 11.34 -1.68
C ARG A 145 6.38 11.28 -1.22
N ALA A 146 5.88 10.07 -0.95
CA ALA A 146 4.52 9.90 -0.46
C ALA A 146 4.36 10.47 0.95
N ALA A 147 5.36 10.29 1.82
CA ALA A 147 5.35 10.86 3.16
C ALA A 147 5.26 12.40 3.14
N LEU A 148 6.03 13.07 2.26
CA LEU A 148 5.97 14.52 2.10
C LEU A 148 4.60 14.99 1.61
N VAL A 149 4.01 14.30 0.64
CA VAL A 149 2.65 14.61 0.14
C VAL A 149 1.64 14.50 1.27
N TRP A 150 1.63 13.39 2.01
CA TRP A 150 0.68 13.19 3.12
C TRP A 150 0.90 14.19 4.25
N THR A 151 2.14 14.52 4.61
CA THR A 151 2.43 15.60 5.57
C THR A 151 1.90 16.94 5.08
N GLY A 152 2.07 17.27 3.80
CA GLY A 152 1.50 18.48 3.21
C GLY A 152 -0.03 18.51 3.31
N VAL A 153 -0.70 17.40 3.01
CA VAL A 153 -2.15 17.27 3.18
C VAL A 153 -2.57 17.45 4.64
N THR A 154 -1.84 16.85 5.59
CA THR A 154 -2.10 17.02 7.04
C THR A 154 -1.97 18.47 7.47
N VAL A 155 -0.95 19.19 7.00
CA VAL A 155 -0.75 20.60 7.32
C VAL A 155 -1.86 21.47 6.76
N VAL A 156 -2.27 21.24 5.51
CA VAL A 156 -3.39 21.97 4.89
C VAL A 156 -4.69 21.68 5.64
N ALA A 157 -4.98 20.41 5.94
CA ALA A 157 -6.15 19.99 6.70
C ALA A 157 -6.17 20.64 8.10
N GLY A 158 -5.06 20.60 8.83
CA GLY A 158 -4.92 21.24 10.14
C GLY A 158 -5.05 22.77 10.08
N GLY A 159 -4.50 23.40 9.03
CA GLY A 159 -4.64 24.83 8.79
C GLY A 159 -6.09 25.24 8.52
N CYS A 160 -6.80 24.51 7.67
CA CYS A 160 -8.24 24.71 7.43
C CYS A 160 -9.05 24.54 8.72
N PHE A 161 -8.76 23.51 9.51
CA PHE A 161 -9.42 23.28 10.80
C PHE A 161 -9.18 24.42 11.79
N GLY A 162 -7.94 24.89 11.90
CA GLY A 162 -7.56 26.01 12.76
C GLY A 162 -8.28 27.30 12.36
N LEU A 163 -8.29 27.64 11.06
CA LEU A 163 -9.00 28.80 10.54
C LEU A 163 -10.51 28.71 10.76
N ALA A 164 -11.11 27.54 10.50
CA ALA A 164 -12.54 27.31 10.73
C ALA A 164 -12.89 27.44 12.23
N SER A 165 -12.05 26.92 13.11
CA SER A 165 -12.25 27.02 14.57
C SER A 165 -12.17 28.47 15.05
N VAL A 166 -11.22 29.27 14.53
CA VAL A 166 -11.12 30.70 14.83
C VAL A 166 -12.34 31.46 14.30
N ALA A 167 -12.77 31.19 13.07
CA ALA A 167 -13.93 31.84 12.46
C ALA A 167 -15.24 31.52 13.24
N LEU A 168 -15.41 30.28 13.70
CA LEU A 168 -16.57 29.83 14.47
C LEU A 168 -16.56 30.28 15.94
N SER A 169 -15.43 30.80 16.44
CA SER A 169 -15.30 31.34 17.80
C SER A 169 -15.59 32.84 17.90
N ARG A 170 -15.72 33.53 16.76
CA ARG A 170 -16.16 34.93 16.65
C ARG A 170 -17.67 35.00 16.48
#